data_AF-A0A2K3M1H3-F1
#
_entry.id   AF-A0A2K3M1H3-F1
#
_cell.length_a   1.000
_cell.length_b   1.000
_cell.length_c   1.000
_cell.angle_alpha   90.00
_cell.angle_beta   90.00
_cell.angle_gamma   90.00
#
_symmetry.space_group_name_H-M   'P 1'
#
loop_
_entity.id
_entity.type
_entity.pdbx_description
1 polymer ?
#
loop_
_entity_poly.entity_id
_entity_poly.type
_entity_poly.pdbx_seq_one_letter_code
_entity_poly.pdbx_strand_id
1 'polypeptide(L)'
;RSSSKTASDGKNSWLKVLEELTIASDLVLKDFPVDCLKKGNSGYCNLDMKLRKYMDEQNEIFAEEKKAAKTKVAEAKEKERSLKQKLKDEIAKPVISNEDSLSNSAHAALLAKIKSEAAEARAELIGAKGTMPKRNQCCETLRIEREYLDNNGKALWKLRSYNDDVFLLQDVKINDEDASEVDEKWFVYAPEQKEEVNKYISSRRV
;
A
#
# COMPACT_ATOMS: atom_id res chain seq x y z
N ARG A 1 -21.22 -21.82 -22.68
CA ARG A 1 -21.07 -21.33 -24.06
C ARG A 1 -20.41 -19.96 -23.97
N SER A 2 -19.08 -19.92 -23.99
CA SER A 2 -18.30 -18.69 -23.83
C SER A 2 -18.35 -17.90 -25.15
N SER A 3 -18.71 -16.63 -25.08
CA SER A 3 -18.88 -15.78 -26.25
C SER A 3 -17.52 -15.37 -26.81
N SER A 4 -17.17 -15.91 -27.98
CA SER A 4 -15.97 -15.54 -28.75
C SER A 4 -16.17 -14.19 -29.45
N LYS A 5 -15.23 -13.26 -29.29
CA LYS A 5 -15.07 -12.07 -30.14
C LYS A 5 -13.69 -12.16 -30.80
N THR A 6 -13.52 -11.67 -32.03
CA THR A 6 -12.32 -11.80 -32.89
C THR A 6 -11.50 -10.50 -32.96
N ALA A 7 -10.17 -10.62 -33.02
CA ALA A 7 -9.25 -9.50 -32.85
C ALA A 7 -8.77 -8.98 -34.21
N SER A 8 -9.45 -7.96 -34.72
CA SER A 8 -8.87 -7.12 -35.77
C SER A 8 -9.16 -5.62 -35.59
N ASP A 9 -9.69 -5.21 -34.43
CA ASP A 9 -10.26 -3.86 -34.29
C ASP A 9 -10.16 -3.27 -32.86
N GLY A 10 -9.16 -3.68 -32.07
CA GLY A 10 -9.00 -3.25 -30.67
C GLY A 10 -10.09 -3.73 -29.70
N LYS A 11 -11.18 -4.33 -30.21
CA LYS A 11 -12.34 -4.86 -29.48
C LYS A 11 -12.04 -6.08 -28.60
N ASN A 12 -10.83 -6.65 -28.73
CA ASN A 12 -10.38 -7.90 -28.12
C ASN A 12 -9.17 -7.75 -27.19
N SER A 13 -8.77 -6.51 -26.90
CA SER A 13 -7.63 -6.23 -26.03
C SER A 13 -7.94 -6.58 -24.57
N TRP A 14 -6.93 -7.05 -23.84
CA TRP A 14 -6.95 -7.15 -22.37
C TRP A 14 -7.34 -5.83 -21.70
N LEU A 15 -7.09 -4.67 -22.33
CA LEU A 15 -7.52 -3.36 -21.83
C LEU A 15 -9.04 -3.26 -21.66
N LYS A 16 -9.81 -3.87 -22.57
CA LYS A 16 -11.27 -3.85 -22.50
C LYS A 16 -11.78 -4.74 -21.37
N VAL A 17 -11.16 -5.89 -21.19
CA VAL A 17 -11.43 -6.80 -20.08
C VAL A 17 -11.17 -6.10 -18.74
N LEU A 18 -10.06 -5.36 -18.63
CA LEU A 18 -9.78 -4.57 -17.43
C LEU A 18 -10.78 -3.42 -17.23
N GLU A 19 -11.21 -2.74 -18.30
CA GLU A 19 -12.22 -1.69 -18.22
C GLU A 19 -13.53 -2.25 -17.64
N GLU A 20 -14.01 -3.39 -18.16
CA GLU A 20 -15.23 -4.06 -17.68
C GLU A 20 -15.11 -4.47 -16.20
N LEU A 21 -13.97 -5.05 -15.79
CA LEU A 21 -13.72 -5.40 -14.38
C LEU A 21 -13.64 -4.18 -13.46
N THR A 22 -13.09 -3.07 -13.95
CA THR A 22 -12.99 -1.82 -13.16
C THR A 22 -14.36 -1.19 -12.97
N ILE A 23 -15.20 -1.18 -14.00
CA ILE A 23 -16.58 -0.66 -13.94
C ILE A 23 -17.46 -1.52 -13.03
N ALA A 24 -17.28 -2.84 -13.05
CA ALA A 24 -18.04 -3.78 -12.22
C ALA A 24 -17.62 -3.77 -10.73
N SER A 25 -16.52 -3.11 -10.39
CA SER A 25 -16.02 -3.04 -9.02
C SER A 25 -16.74 -1.95 -8.22
N ASP A 26 -17.24 -2.30 -7.04
CA ASP A 26 -17.85 -1.36 -6.09
C ASP A 26 -16.84 -0.37 -5.48
N LEU A 27 -15.53 -0.58 -5.71
CA LEU A 27 -14.49 0.34 -5.30
C LEU A 27 -14.51 1.57 -6.21
N VAL A 28 -15.29 2.57 -5.81
CA VAL A 28 -15.29 3.89 -6.47
C VAL A 28 -13.95 4.56 -6.25
N LEU A 29 -12.99 4.30 -7.14
CA LEU A 29 -11.83 5.15 -7.31
C LEU A 29 -12.31 6.44 -7.99
N LYS A 30 -12.76 7.41 -7.18
CA LYS A 30 -13.36 8.68 -7.66
C LYS A 30 -12.47 9.43 -8.67
N ASP A 31 -11.16 9.16 -8.66
CA ASP A 31 -10.17 9.81 -9.50
C ASP A 31 -9.45 8.84 -10.48
N PHE A 32 -9.90 7.59 -10.61
CA PHE A 32 -9.26 6.67 -11.55
C PHE A 32 -9.67 7.01 -12.98
N PRO A 33 -8.71 7.29 -13.89
CA PRO A 33 -9.02 7.73 -15.24
C PRO A 33 -9.36 6.52 -16.12
N VAL A 34 -10.54 5.92 -15.90
CA VAL A 34 -11.09 4.79 -16.69
C VAL A 34 -11.12 5.14 -18.18
N ASP A 35 -11.32 6.42 -18.51
CA ASP A 35 -11.30 6.96 -19.87
C ASP A 35 -9.95 6.78 -20.58
N CYS A 36 -8.85 6.54 -19.85
CA CYS A 36 -7.59 6.13 -20.45
C CYS A 36 -7.66 4.73 -21.06
N LEU A 37 -8.43 3.79 -20.52
CA LEU A 37 -8.54 2.42 -21.06
C LEU A 37 -9.23 2.40 -22.44
N LYS A 38 -10.11 3.38 -22.71
CA LYS A 38 -10.82 3.54 -23.99
C LYS A 38 -9.93 4.00 -25.14
N LYS A 39 -8.73 4.52 -24.86
CA LYS A 39 -7.81 5.09 -25.86
C LYS A 39 -6.76 4.08 -26.35
N GLY A 40 -6.91 2.80 -26.03
CA GLY A 40 -5.97 1.75 -26.44
C GLY A 40 -4.56 1.99 -25.87
N ASN A 41 -3.52 1.64 -26.64
CA ASN A 41 -2.13 1.71 -26.16
C ASN A 41 -1.69 3.11 -25.73
N SER A 42 -2.09 4.17 -26.44
CA SER A 42 -1.74 5.55 -26.06
C SER A 42 -2.42 5.97 -24.74
N GLY A 43 -3.63 5.45 -24.52
CA GLY A 43 -4.36 5.54 -23.27
C GLY A 43 -3.65 4.88 -22.10
N TYR A 44 -3.14 3.66 -22.30
CA TYR A 44 -2.38 2.93 -21.29
C TYR A 44 -1.09 3.66 -20.89
N CYS A 45 -0.31 4.15 -21.86
CA CYS A 45 0.90 4.93 -21.55
C CYS A 45 0.58 6.18 -20.72
N ASN A 46 -0.54 6.85 -21.00
CA ASN A 46 -1.00 7.98 -20.21
C ASN A 46 -1.44 7.57 -18.80
N LEU A 47 -2.16 6.45 -18.66
CA LEU A 47 -2.54 5.88 -17.37
C LEU A 47 -1.30 5.54 -16.52
N ASP A 48 -0.32 4.85 -17.09
CA ASP A 48 0.95 4.51 -16.43
C ASP A 48 1.67 5.77 -15.93
N MET A 49 1.78 6.79 -16.78
CA MET A 49 2.43 8.05 -16.41
C MET A 49 1.68 8.79 -15.31
N LYS A 50 0.34 8.85 -15.37
CA LYS A 50 -0.50 9.45 -14.31
C LYS A 50 -0.41 8.68 -13.01
N LEU A 51 -0.42 7.35 -13.06
CA LEU A 51 -0.34 6.50 -11.86
C LEU A 51 1.02 6.64 -11.18
N ARG A 52 2.12 6.64 -11.96
CA ARG A 52 3.45 6.91 -11.42
C ARG A 52 3.54 8.28 -10.77
N LYS A 53 3.05 9.32 -11.46
CA LYS A 53 3.03 10.67 -10.89
C LYS A 53 2.25 10.73 -9.58
N TYR A 54 1.07 10.11 -9.53
CA TYR A 54 0.29 10.03 -8.29
C TYR A 54 1.03 9.27 -7.18
N MET A 55 1.69 8.16 -7.51
CA MET A 55 2.50 7.41 -6.54
C MET A 55 3.64 8.27 -5.99
N ASP A 56 4.33 9.02 -6.85
CA ASP A 56 5.42 9.92 -6.44
C ASP A 56 4.89 11.04 -5.54
N GLU A 57 3.77 11.68 -5.91
CA GLU A 57 3.11 12.71 -5.10
C GLU A 57 2.69 12.16 -3.72
N GLN A 58 2.09 10.96 -3.66
CA GLN A 58 1.71 10.31 -2.40
C GLN A 58 2.93 9.94 -1.55
N ASN A 59 4.03 9.52 -2.19
CA ASN A 59 5.27 9.20 -1.50
C ASN A 59 5.92 10.45 -0.91
N GLU A 60 5.85 11.59 -1.61
CA GLU A 60 6.36 12.88 -1.12
C GLU A 60 5.59 13.35 0.11
N ILE A 61 4.25 13.38 0.05
CA ILE A 61 3.39 13.73 1.19
C ILE A 61 3.71 12.84 2.40
N PHE A 62 3.79 11.52 2.19
CA PHE A 62 4.11 10.58 3.26
C PHE A 62 5.51 10.80 3.83
N ALA A 63 6.50 11.12 2.99
CA ALA A 63 7.86 11.40 3.45
C ALA A 63 7.90 12.64 4.34
N GLU A 64 7.15 13.69 3.99
CA GLU A 64 7.00 14.89 4.81
C GLU A 64 6.30 14.61 6.14
N GLU A 65 5.16 13.90 6.12
CA GLU A 65 4.45 13.51 7.34
C GLU A 65 5.32 12.68 8.27
N LYS A 66 6.06 11.71 7.72
CA LYS A 66 7.00 10.87 8.46
C LYS A 66 8.13 11.69 9.07
N LYS A 67 8.64 12.69 8.34
CA LYS A 67 9.68 13.60 8.85
C LYS A 67 9.12 14.44 10.00
N ALA A 68 7.94 15.04 9.84
CA ALA A 68 7.28 15.83 10.87
C ALA A 68 6.99 15.01 12.14
N ALA A 69 6.46 13.79 11.98
CA ALA A 69 6.20 12.89 13.11
C ALA A 69 7.49 12.47 13.83
N LYS A 70 8.57 12.20 13.10
CA LYS A 70 9.90 11.92 13.69
C LYS A 70 10.42 13.10 14.51
N THR A 71 10.27 14.33 14.02
CA THR A 71 10.67 15.54 14.75
C THR A 71 9.90 15.66 16.06
N LYS A 72 8.57 15.50 16.05
CA LYS A 72 7.74 15.52 17.27
C LYS A 72 8.16 14.45 18.29
N VAL A 73 8.47 13.24 17.82
CA VAL A 73 8.97 12.17 18.69
C VAL A 73 10.33 12.52 19.30
N ALA A 74 11.22 13.19 18.54
CA ALA A 74 12.52 13.61 19.04
C ALA A 74 12.37 14.69 20.13
N GLU A 75 11.56 15.71 19.87
CA GLU A 75 11.26 16.81 20.82
C GLU A 75 10.64 16.28 22.12
N ALA A 76 9.61 15.43 22.03
CA ALA A 76 8.97 14.84 23.20
C ALA A 76 9.94 13.96 24.01
N LYS A 77 10.83 13.23 23.32
CA LYS A 77 11.87 12.41 23.97
C LYS A 77 12.93 13.25 24.66
N GLU A 78 13.29 14.40 24.09
CA GLU A 78 14.21 15.35 24.73
C GLU A 78 13.59 15.97 25.98
N LYS A 79 12.33 16.41 25.90
CA LYS A 79 11.56 16.92 27.05
C LYS A 79 11.50 15.90 28.20
N GLU A 80 11.21 14.64 27.91
CA GLU A 80 11.22 13.55 28.90
C GLU A 80 12.61 13.39 29.57
N ARG A 81 13.70 13.45 28.77
CA ARG A 81 15.07 13.31 29.28
C ARG A 81 15.47 14.48 30.18
N SER A 82 15.19 15.71 29.75
CA SER A 82 15.51 16.92 30.51
C SER A 82 14.80 16.95 31.86
N LEU A 83 13.53 16.55 31.92
CA LEU A 83 12.76 16.46 33.17
C LEU A 83 13.28 15.35 34.10
N LYS A 84 13.65 14.18 33.55
CA LYS A 84 14.28 13.11 34.32
C LYS A 84 15.64 13.52 34.89
N GLN A 85 16.42 14.31 34.15
CA GLN A 85 17.69 14.82 34.64
C GLN A 85 17.48 15.83 35.77
N LYS A 86 16.59 16.83 35.58
CA LYS A 86 16.22 17.79 36.63
C LYS A 86 15.75 17.10 37.91
N LEU A 87 14.95 16.04 37.79
CA LEU A 87 14.52 15.25 38.95
C LEU A 87 15.70 14.66 39.72
N LYS A 88 16.70 14.09 39.02
CA LYS A 88 17.90 13.56 39.66
C LYS A 88 18.72 14.65 40.32
N ASP A 89 18.88 15.79 39.64
CA ASP A 89 19.66 16.92 40.13
C ASP A 89 19.03 17.52 41.41
N GLU A 90 17.71 17.67 41.47
CA GLU A 90 16.99 18.17 42.65
C GLU A 90 16.99 17.17 43.83
N ILE A 91 17.02 15.86 43.56
CA ILE A 91 17.17 14.82 44.59
C ILE A 91 18.61 14.82 45.15
N ALA A 92 19.60 15.08 44.31
CA ALA A 92 21.02 15.12 44.69
C ALA A 92 21.41 16.40 45.43
N LYS A 93 20.58 17.46 45.40
CA LYS A 93 20.85 18.68 46.16
C LYS A 93 20.81 18.38 47.67
N PRO A 94 21.83 18.80 48.42
CA PRO A 94 21.85 18.59 49.87
C PRO A 94 20.69 19.36 50.51
N VAL A 95 19.93 18.68 51.37
CA VAL A 95 18.99 19.33 52.30
C VAL A 95 19.86 20.07 53.31
N ILE A 96 20.18 21.32 53.01
CA ILE A 96 20.91 22.18 53.96
C ILE A 96 19.96 22.36 55.15
N SER A 97 20.34 21.75 56.26
CA SER A 97 19.65 21.82 57.54
C SER A 97 19.72 23.24 58.08
N ASN A 98 18.77 24.08 57.70
CA ASN A 98 18.37 25.22 58.49
C ASN A 98 16.91 25.00 58.91
N GLU A 99 16.70 25.25 60.18
CA GLU A 99 15.54 25.03 61.04
C GLU A 99 14.27 25.73 60.56
N ASP A 100 13.73 25.31 59.42
CA ASP A 100 12.41 25.73 58.93
C ASP A 100 11.69 24.54 58.28
N SER A 101 10.68 24.02 58.98
CA SER A 101 9.73 23.00 58.48
C SER A 101 9.03 23.38 57.16
N LEU A 102 9.11 24.65 56.74
CA LEU A 102 8.62 25.15 55.47
C LEU A 102 9.46 24.67 54.26
N SER A 103 10.78 24.52 54.44
CA SER A 103 11.73 24.20 53.37
C SER A 103 11.53 22.78 52.82
N ASN A 104 11.31 21.81 53.71
CA ASN A 104 11.12 20.41 53.33
C ASN A 104 9.79 20.18 52.59
N SER A 105 8.73 20.90 52.97
CA SER A 105 7.44 20.85 52.27
C SER A 105 7.52 21.47 50.87
N ALA A 106 8.24 22.59 50.72
CA ALA A 106 8.44 23.24 49.43
C ALA A 106 9.30 22.38 48.48
N HIS A 107 10.36 21.73 48.99
CA HIS A 107 11.18 20.79 48.23
C HIS A 107 10.37 19.58 47.77
N ALA A 108 9.55 19.00 48.66
CA ALA A 108 8.66 17.90 48.32
C ALA A 108 7.62 18.28 47.26
N ALA A 109 7.03 19.49 47.34
CA ALA A 109 6.09 20.01 46.35
C ALA A 109 6.76 20.20 44.97
N LEU A 110 8.00 20.68 44.94
CA LEU A 110 8.78 20.84 43.71
C LEU A 110 9.11 19.49 43.07
N LEU A 111 9.51 18.50 43.86
CA LEU A 111 9.72 17.12 43.37
C LEU A 111 8.43 16.50 42.83
N ALA A 112 7.29 16.72 43.51
CA ALA A 112 5.99 16.23 43.05
C ALA A 112 5.62 16.84 41.69
N LYS A 113 5.85 18.15 41.51
CA LYS A 113 5.62 18.86 40.25
C LYS A 113 6.50 18.34 39.11
N ILE A 114 7.80 18.15 39.35
CA ILE A 114 8.71 17.60 38.31
C ILE A 114 8.30 16.17 37.93
N LYS A 115 7.87 15.36 38.89
CA LYS A 115 7.37 14.00 38.62
C LYS A 115 6.10 14.00 37.78
N SER A 116 5.14 14.89 38.06
CA SER A 116 3.92 15.00 37.24
C SER A 116 4.23 15.46 35.82
N GLU A 117 5.09 16.48 35.66
CA GLU A 117 5.52 16.95 34.33
C GLU A 117 6.27 15.85 33.55
N ALA A 118 7.10 15.05 34.23
CA ALA A 118 7.80 13.92 33.60
C ALA A 118 6.84 12.81 33.17
N ALA A 119 5.77 12.57 33.93
CA ALA A 119 4.73 11.61 33.56
C ALA A 119 3.93 12.10 32.34
N GLU A 120 3.59 13.38 32.29
CA GLU A 120 2.92 14.01 31.15
C GLU A 120 3.78 13.96 29.88
N ALA A 121 5.07 14.34 29.96
CA ALA A 121 5.99 14.26 28.83
C ALA A 121 6.17 12.83 28.29
N ARG A 122 6.12 11.82 29.17
CA ARG A 122 6.14 10.41 28.76
C ARG A 122 4.85 10.02 28.04
N ALA A 123 3.69 10.51 28.49
CA ALA A 123 2.41 10.29 27.81
C ALA A 123 2.40 10.95 26.42
N GLU A 124 2.93 12.19 26.32
CA GLU A 124 3.12 12.92 25.07
C GLU A 124 4.01 12.15 24.09
N LEU A 125 5.15 11.59 24.57
CA LEU A 125 6.03 10.75 23.76
C LEU A 125 5.31 9.49 23.24
N ILE A 126 4.51 8.83 24.08
CA ILE A 126 3.74 7.65 23.68
C ILE A 126 2.71 8.04 22.61
N GLY A 127 2.01 9.16 22.79
CA GLY A 127 1.08 9.72 21.81
C GLY A 127 1.77 10.03 20.47
N ALA A 128 2.89 10.74 20.49
CA ALA A 128 3.66 11.08 19.29
C ALA A 128 4.14 9.83 18.53
N LYS A 129 4.61 8.80 19.24
CA LYS A 129 4.96 7.51 18.61
C LYS A 129 3.75 6.80 18.01
N GLY A 130 2.57 6.95 18.61
CA GLY A 130 1.30 6.44 18.09
C GLY A 130 0.85 7.12 16.79
N THR A 131 1.19 8.39 16.60
CA THR A 131 0.89 9.17 15.37
C THR A 131 1.84 8.89 14.20
N MET A 132 2.85 8.04 14.38
CA MET A 132 3.74 7.65 13.28
C MET A 132 2.93 6.92 12.20
N PRO A 133 2.98 7.37 10.94
CA PRO A 133 2.19 6.75 9.89
C PRO A 133 2.67 5.30 9.66
N LYS A 134 1.79 4.35 9.93
CA LYS A 134 2.03 2.90 9.83
C LYS A 134 1.80 2.42 8.39
N ARG A 135 2.62 2.87 7.44
CA ARG A 135 2.59 2.30 6.08
C ARG A 135 3.82 1.44 5.87
N ASN A 136 3.63 0.13 6.00
CA ASN A 136 4.58 -0.90 5.55
C ASN A 136 4.25 -1.42 4.14
N GLN A 137 3.45 -0.67 3.39
CA GLN A 137 2.97 -1.09 2.09
C GLN A 137 3.69 -0.28 1.03
N CYS A 138 4.96 -0.63 0.81
CA CYS A 138 5.42 -0.65 -0.57
C CYS A 138 4.39 -1.49 -1.30
N CYS A 139 3.70 -0.90 -2.27
CA CYS A 139 3.02 -1.68 -3.28
C CYS A 139 4.12 -2.56 -3.87
N GLU A 140 4.19 -3.81 -3.40
CA GLU A 140 4.90 -4.87 -4.07
C GLU A 140 4.32 -4.80 -5.47
N THR A 141 5.11 -4.29 -6.41
CA THR A 141 4.75 -4.24 -7.81
C THR A 141 4.60 -5.70 -8.18
N LEU A 142 3.41 -6.26 -7.99
CA LEU A 142 3.13 -7.67 -8.18
C LEU A 142 3.40 -7.89 -9.65
N ARG A 143 4.56 -8.46 -9.92
CA ARG A 143 4.95 -8.91 -11.24
C ARG A 143 3.83 -9.85 -11.65
N ILE A 144 3.05 -9.45 -12.64
CA ILE A 144 2.01 -10.30 -13.19
C ILE A 144 2.76 -11.44 -13.88
N GLU A 145 2.99 -12.52 -13.14
CA GLU A 145 3.61 -13.73 -13.66
C GLU A 145 2.52 -14.62 -14.26
N ARG A 146 2.85 -15.24 -15.39
CA ARG A 146 1.97 -16.22 -16.03
C ARG A 146 1.85 -17.41 -15.09
N GLU A 147 0.62 -17.79 -14.76
CA GLU A 147 0.35 -18.95 -13.91
C GLU A 147 0.62 -20.24 -14.70
N TYR A 148 0.33 -20.23 -16.01
CA TYR A 148 0.54 -21.37 -16.88
C TYR A 148 0.67 -20.93 -18.35
N LEU A 149 1.46 -21.64 -19.14
CA LEU A 149 1.54 -21.51 -20.59
C LEU A 149 1.43 -22.91 -21.18
N ASP A 150 0.49 -23.13 -22.09
CA ASP A 150 0.38 -24.38 -22.82
C ASP A 150 1.17 -24.35 -24.14
N ASN A 151 1.41 -25.53 -24.70
CA ASN A 151 2.14 -25.70 -25.96
C ASN A 151 1.37 -25.18 -27.18
N ASN A 152 0.11 -24.75 -27.00
CA ASN A 152 -0.79 -24.33 -28.08
C ASN A 152 -0.92 -22.79 -28.14
N GLY A 153 -0.05 -22.05 -27.45
CA GLY A 153 -0.07 -20.59 -27.45
C GLY A 153 -1.08 -19.97 -26.48
N LYS A 154 -1.63 -20.74 -25.53
CA LYS A 154 -2.53 -20.20 -24.51
C LYS A 154 -1.81 -19.98 -23.20
N ALA A 155 -1.89 -18.76 -22.69
CA ALA A 155 -1.38 -18.39 -21.38
C ALA A 155 -2.54 -18.13 -20.41
N LEU A 156 -2.46 -18.72 -19.23
CA LEU A 156 -3.34 -18.41 -18.13
C LEU A 156 -2.65 -17.47 -17.15
N TRP A 157 -3.34 -16.41 -16.80
CA TRP A 157 -2.88 -15.35 -15.92
C TRP A 157 -3.75 -15.32 -14.68
N LYS A 158 -3.12 -15.23 -13.52
CA LYS A 158 -3.81 -15.11 -12.24
C LYS A 158 -3.63 -13.68 -11.71
N LEU A 159 -4.69 -12.89 -11.77
CA LEU A 159 -4.70 -11.54 -11.23
C LEU A 159 -5.15 -11.60 -9.77
N ARG A 160 -4.23 -11.32 -8.84
CA ARG A 160 -4.59 -11.14 -7.43
C ARG A 160 -5.25 -9.79 -7.25
N SER A 161 -6.49 -9.77 -6.77
CA SER A 161 -7.18 -8.53 -6.40
C SER A 161 -7.40 -8.47 -4.89
N TYR A 162 -7.86 -7.31 -4.41
CA TYR A 162 -8.16 -7.10 -2.99
C TYR A 162 -9.31 -7.99 -2.48
N ASN A 163 -10.26 -8.34 -3.35
CA ASN A 163 -11.45 -9.11 -2.98
C ASN A 163 -11.29 -10.59 -3.34
N ASP A 164 -10.97 -10.88 -4.60
CA ASP A 164 -10.85 -12.25 -5.11
C ASP A 164 -9.84 -12.37 -6.26
N ASP A 165 -9.16 -13.51 -6.34
CA ASP A 165 -8.31 -13.82 -7.50
C ASP A 165 -9.16 -14.04 -8.76
N VAL A 166 -8.81 -13.35 -9.85
CA VAL A 166 -9.43 -13.50 -11.18
C VAL A 166 -8.47 -14.22 -12.12
N PHE A 167 -8.99 -15.18 -12.89
CA PHE A 167 -8.22 -15.86 -13.93
C PHE A 167 -8.53 -15.29 -15.32
N LEU A 168 -7.48 -15.02 -16.10
CA LEU A 168 -7.57 -14.57 -17.48
C LEU A 168 -6.90 -15.59 -18.40
N LEU A 169 -7.53 -15.93 -19.52
CA LEU A 169 -6.92 -16.72 -20.60
C LEU A 169 -6.55 -15.80 -21.75
N GLN A 170 -5.28 -15.83 -22.13
CA GLN A 170 -4.76 -15.28 -23.37
C GLN A 170 -4.63 -16.44 -24.35
N ASP A 171 -5.33 -16.40 -25.48
CA ASP A 171 -5.23 -17.37 -26.58
C ASP A 171 -4.57 -16.66 -27.76
N VAL A 172 -3.31 -17.02 -28.04
CA VAL A 172 -2.50 -16.42 -29.11
C VAL A 172 -2.41 -17.42 -30.25
N LYS A 173 -2.99 -17.08 -31.40
CA LYS A 173 -2.86 -17.88 -32.62
C LYS A 173 -1.95 -17.17 -33.60
N ILE A 174 -0.92 -17.87 -34.04
CA ILE A 174 -0.04 -17.44 -35.13
C ILE A 174 -0.56 -18.14 -36.39
N ASN A 175 -0.95 -17.38 -37.42
CA ASN A 175 -1.36 -17.95 -38.69
C ASN A 175 -0.11 -18.35 -39.50
N ASP A 176 -0.03 -19.61 -39.92
CA ASP A 176 1.13 -20.17 -40.64
C ASP A 176 1.39 -19.54 -42.02
N GLU A 177 0.38 -18.92 -42.63
CA GLU A 177 0.45 -18.40 -44.01
C GLU A 177 1.03 -16.97 -44.13
N ASP A 178 0.94 -16.16 -43.07
CA ASP A 178 1.52 -14.81 -43.05
C ASP A 178 1.91 -14.49 -41.60
N ALA A 179 3.19 -14.69 -41.27
CA ALA A 179 3.74 -14.59 -39.91
C ALA A 179 3.62 -13.20 -39.26
N SER A 180 2.90 -12.27 -39.90
CA SER A 180 2.70 -10.89 -39.49
C SER A 180 1.37 -10.64 -38.74
N GLU A 181 0.40 -11.56 -38.78
CA GLU A 181 -0.86 -11.43 -38.04
C GLU A 181 -0.99 -12.43 -36.89
N VAL A 182 -0.95 -11.90 -35.66
CA VAL A 182 -1.18 -12.63 -34.42
C VAL A 182 -2.61 -12.35 -33.94
N ASP A 183 -3.53 -13.33 -34.04
CA ASP A 183 -4.89 -13.23 -33.49
C ASP A 183 -4.83 -13.52 -31.98
N GLU A 184 -4.84 -12.46 -31.19
CA GLU A 184 -4.82 -12.53 -29.73
C GLU A 184 -6.23 -12.32 -29.15
N LYS A 185 -6.69 -13.30 -28.36
CA LYS A 185 -7.99 -13.26 -27.68
C LYS A 185 -7.83 -13.38 -26.18
N TRP A 186 -8.53 -12.53 -25.44
CA TRP A 186 -8.57 -12.56 -23.98
C TRP A 186 -9.94 -13.00 -23.46
N PHE A 187 -9.95 -13.86 -22.44
CA PHE A 187 -11.15 -14.34 -21.78
C PHE A 187 -11.02 -14.20 -20.26
N VAL A 188 -12.13 -13.87 -19.60
CA VAL A 188 -12.25 -13.84 -18.14
C VAL A 188 -12.97 -15.10 -17.70
N TYR A 189 -12.42 -15.79 -16.70
CA TYR A 189 -13.15 -16.84 -16.01
C TYR A 189 -13.99 -16.25 -14.89
N ALA A 190 -15.24 -16.69 -14.82
CA ALA A 190 -16.12 -16.33 -13.73
C ALA A 190 -15.64 -16.98 -12.41
N PRO A 191 -15.97 -16.40 -11.24
CA PRO A 191 -15.55 -16.94 -9.95
C PRO A 191 -15.89 -18.42 -9.74
N GLU A 192 -17.01 -18.88 -10.31
CA GLU A 192 -17.49 -20.27 -10.22
C GLU A 192 -16.60 -21.25 -11.00
N GLN A 193 -15.86 -20.76 -11.99
CA GLN A 193 -14.97 -21.57 -12.84
C GLN A 193 -13.56 -21.73 -12.22
N LYS A 194 -13.30 -21.08 -11.09
CA LYS A 194 -11.99 -21.01 -10.44
C LYS A 194 -11.42 -22.38 -10.06
N GLU A 195 -12.26 -23.28 -9.51
CA GLU A 195 -11.83 -24.62 -9.13
C GLU A 195 -11.47 -25.49 -10.34
N GLU A 196 -12.26 -25.40 -11.41
CA GLU A 196 -12.02 -26.13 -12.65
C GLU A 196 -10.70 -25.68 -13.30
N VAL A 197 -10.46 -24.37 -13.34
CA VAL A 197 -9.21 -23.78 -13.85
C VAL A 197 -8.01 -24.23 -13.01
N ASN A 198 -8.09 -24.17 -11.68
CA ASN A 198 -7.02 -24.65 -10.81
C ASN A 198 -6.72 -26.14 -11.03
N LYS A 199 -7.77 -26.97 -11.12
CA LYS A 199 -7.63 -28.41 -11.41
C LYS A 199 -6.94 -28.65 -12.75
N TYR A 200 -7.31 -27.89 -13.79
CA TYR A 200 -6.67 -27.95 -15.10
C TYR A 200 -5.18 -27.61 -15.03
N ILE A 201 -4.79 -26.52 -14.36
CA ILE A 201 -3.39 -26.13 -14.18
C ILE A 201 -2.62 -27.24 -13.45
N SER A 202 -3.15 -27.73 -12.32
CA SER A 202 -2.52 -28.77 -11.52
C SER A 202 -2.30 -30.06 -12.31
N SER A 203 -3.23 -30.44 -13.19
CA SER A 203 -3.10 -31.64 -14.02
C SER A 203 -1.99 -31.57 -15.08
N ARG A 204 -1.49 -30.37 -15.39
CA ARG A 204 -0.52 -30.12 -16.48
C ARG A 204 0.85 -29.65 -16.01
N ARG A 205 1.03 -29.45 -14.69
CA ARG A 205 2.32 -29.13 -14.06
C ARG A 205 3.13 -30.39 -13.69
N VAL A 206 2.84 -31.54 -14.31
CA VAL A 206 3.57 -32.81 -14.12
C VAL A 206 4.91 -32.78 -14.85
#